data_AF-A0AB73TM21-F1
#
_entry.id   AF-A0AB73TM21-F1
#
_cell.length_a   1.000
_cell.length_b   1.000
_cell.length_c   1.000
_cell.angle_alpha   90.00
_cell.angle_beta   90.00
_cell.angle_gamma   90.00
#
_symmetry.space_group_name_H-M   'P 1'
#
loop_
_entity.id
_entity.type
_entity.pdbx_description
1 polymer ?
#
loop_
_entity_poly.entity_id
_entity_poly.type
_entity_poly.pdbx_seq_one_letter_code
_entity_poly.pdbx_strand_id
1 'polypeptide(L)'
;MILQVYNEQQGLTGGSSESSSSPESSEPESAAPSTPAGGDVSSVDTNGNGNVTIKEAKAAGYSMPITSDHWLYQYMNDRDNDGMVGE
;
A
#
# COMPACT_ATOMS: atom_id res chain seq x y z
N MET A 1 -49.09 9.92 -34.87
CA MET A 1 -49.69 10.90 -33.94
C MET A 1 -49.12 10.65 -32.55
N ILE A 2 -48.91 11.74 -31.84
CA ILE A 2 -47.95 11.96 -30.77
C ILE A 2 -48.53 11.46 -29.44
N LEU A 3 -47.82 10.59 -28.71
CA LEU A 3 -48.14 10.26 -27.32
C LEU A 3 -47.03 10.75 -26.39
N GLN A 4 -47.32 11.93 -25.84
CA GLN A 4 -47.21 12.31 -24.44
C GLN A 4 -45.85 12.16 -23.75
N VAL A 5 -45.24 13.33 -23.57
CA VAL A 5 -44.12 13.66 -22.69
C VAL A 5 -44.51 13.39 -21.23
N TYR A 6 -43.73 12.56 -20.54
CA TYR A 6 -43.59 12.61 -19.08
C TYR A 6 -42.12 12.90 -18.78
N ASN A 7 -41.87 14.06 -18.18
CA ASN A 7 -40.55 14.59 -17.89
C ASN A 7 -40.41 14.74 -16.37
N GLU A 8 -39.94 13.68 -15.72
CA GLU A 8 -39.39 13.74 -14.37
C GLU A 8 -37.87 13.85 -14.46
N GLN A 9 -37.40 15.11 -14.47
CA GLN A 9 -36.28 15.64 -13.69
C GLN A 9 -35.55 14.56 -12.83
N GLN A 10 -34.24 14.30 -12.89
CA GLN A 10 -33.05 15.06 -13.31
C GLN A 10 -31.87 14.09 -13.62
N GLY A 11 -31.00 14.51 -14.54
CA GLY A 11 -29.54 14.24 -14.58
C GLY A 11 -29.06 12.80 -14.81
N LEU A 12 -28.65 12.37 -16.02
CA LEU A 12 -27.36 12.66 -16.67
C LEU A 12 -26.20 12.49 -15.67
N THR A 13 -25.46 11.39 -15.62
CA THR A 13 -24.52 10.87 -16.63
C THR A 13 -24.53 9.33 -16.62
N GLY A 14 -24.66 8.60 -17.73
CA GLY A 14 -23.63 8.51 -18.77
C GLY A 14 -22.60 7.43 -18.40
N GLY A 15 -22.63 6.29 -19.09
CA GLY A 15 -21.49 5.38 -19.12
C GLY A 15 -21.77 3.94 -18.69
N SER A 16 -21.81 3.07 -19.69
CA SER A 16 -21.39 1.67 -19.60
C SER A 16 -20.14 1.51 -18.74
N SER A 17 -20.17 0.64 -17.72
CA SER A 17 -19.12 -0.35 -17.45
C SER A 17 -19.48 -1.07 -16.16
N GLU A 18 -19.42 -2.40 -16.22
CA GLU A 18 -19.18 -3.20 -15.03
C GLU A 18 -17.90 -2.67 -14.36
N SER A 19 -18.00 -2.31 -13.07
CA SER A 19 -16.94 -2.28 -12.06
C SER A 19 -17.30 -1.27 -10.97
N SER A 20 -17.47 -1.74 -9.73
CA SER A 20 -17.20 -0.96 -8.52
C SER A 20 -17.19 -1.95 -7.36
N SER A 21 -16.01 -2.37 -6.94
CA SER A 21 -15.19 -1.65 -5.94
C SER A 21 -15.79 -1.86 -4.56
N SER A 22 -15.31 -2.94 -3.94
CA SER A 22 -15.45 -3.19 -2.51
C SER A 22 -14.80 -2.02 -1.74
N PRO A 23 -15.45 -1.49 -0.69
CA PRO A 23 -15.02 -0.26 -0.05
C PRO A 23 -13.61 -0.40 0.55
N GLU A 24 -12.74 0.47 0.06
CA GLU A 24 -11.45 0.83 0.62
C GLU A 24 -11.65 1.24 2.08
N SER A 25 -11.24 0.36 2.99
CA SER A 25 -11.21 0.63 4.42
C SER A 25 -10.10 1.62 4.67
N SER A 26 -10.45 2.89 4.87
CA SER A 26 -9.58 3.90 5.42
C SER A 26 -9.16 3.50 6.84
N GLU A 27 -7.94 3.01 6.99
CA GLU A 27 -7.19 3.04 8.24
C GLU A 27 -5.97 3.96 8.09
N PRO A 28 -5.56 4.61 9.18
CA PRO A 28 -5.02 5.97 9.13
C PRO A 28 -3.70 6.02 8.38
N GLU A 29 -3.52 7.12 7.63
CA GLU A 29 -2.21 7.63 7.22
C GLU A 29 -1.37 7.86 8.48
N SER A 30 -0.76 6.79 8.98
CA SER A 30 0.26 6.83 10.01
C SER A 30 1.49 7.37 9.33
N ALA A 31 1.54 8.71 9.23
CA ALA A 31 2.65 9.55 8.76
C ALA A 31 3.85 8.71 8.33
N ALA A 32 3.88 8.33 7.04
CA ALA A 32 4.94 7.50 6.51
C ALA A 32 6.28 8.16 6.87
N PRO A 33 7.17 7.49 7.63
CA PRO A 33 8.48 8.04 7.90
C PRO A 33 9.13 8.27 6.53
N SER A 34 9.46 9.53 6.24
CA SER A 34 10.09 9.93 4.97
C SER A 34 11.20 8.95 4.67
N THR A 35 11.01 8.11 3.65
CA THR A 35 11.89 6.98 3.39
C THR A 35 13.25 7.53 3.01
N PRO A 36 14.30 7.32 3.84
CA PRO A 36 15.62 7.81 3.50
C PRO A 36 16.03 7.14 2.19
N ALA A 37 16.44 7.94 1.21
CA ALA A 37 16.89 7.48 -0.08
C ALA A 37 18.06 6.51 0.12
N GLY A 38 17.81 5.21 -0.09
CA GLY A 38 18.82 4.14 -0.05
C GLY A 38 19.74 4.22 1.18
N GLY A 39 19.17 3.99 2.36
CA GLY A 39 19.93 4.01 3.61
C GLY A 39 20.94 2.87 3.73
N ASP A 40 22.03 3.10 4.46
CA ASP A 40 22.93 2.05 4.90
C ASP A 40 22.18 1.03 5.76
N VAL A 41 22.03 -0.20 5.25
CA VAL A 41 21.43 -1.31 6.01
C VAL A 41 22.28 -1.71 7.21
N SER A 42 23.54 -1.28 7.32
CA SER A 42 24.46 -1.63 8.41
C SER A 42 23.94 -1.32 9.82
N SER A 43 22.98 -0.37 9.95
CA SER A 43 22.34 -0.08 11.24
C SER A 43 21.21 -1.04 11.60
N VAL A 44 20.73 -1.83 10.63
CA VAL A 44 19.58 -2.73 10.74
C VAL A 44 20.03 -4.18 10.59
N ASP A 45 20.80 -4.48 9.55
CA ASP A 45 21.50 -5.74 9.32
C ASP A 45 22.67 -5.89 10.30
N THR A 46 22.34 -6.36 11.51
CA THR A 46 23.32 -6.61 12.58
C THR A 46 24.22 -7.80 12.27
N ASN A 47 23.78 -8.69 11.39
CA ASN A 47 24.47 -9.93 11.07
C ASN A 47 25.40 -9.80 9.84
N GLY A 48 25.21 -8.75 9.03
CA GLY A 48 26.06 -8.38 7.89
C GLY A 48 25.92 -9.28 6.67
N ASN A 49 24.79 -9.99 6.52
CA ASN A 49 24.53 -10.87 5.37
C ASN A 49 23.89 -10.13 4.17
N GLY A 50 23.65 -8.83 4.27
CA GLY A 50 22.99 -8.00 3.25
C GLY A 50 21.49 -8.25 3.11
N ASN A 51 20.89 -9.05 4.00
CA ASN A 51 19.48 -9.43 4.00
C ASN A 51 18.87 -9.12 5.37
N VAL A 52 18.02 -8.11 5.42
CA VAL A 52 17.36 -7.69 6.63
C VAL A 52 16.15 -8.57 6.90
N THR A 53 16.08 -9.15 8.09
CA THR A 53 14.93 -9.93 8.52
C THR A 53 13.90 -9.06 9.24
N ILE A 54 12.65 -9.55 9.32
CA ILE A 54 11.56 -8.96 10.13
C ILE A 54 12.03 -8.68 11.57
N LYS A 55 12.84 -9.59 12.15
CA LYS A 55 13.35 -9.45 13.52
C LYS A 55 14.29 -8.26 13.66
N GLU A 56 15.14 -8.04 12.67
CA GLU A 56 16.09 -6.92 12.63
C GLU A 56 15.39 -5.59 12.41
N ALA A 57 14.43 -5.55 11.46
CA ALA A 57 13.59 -4.37 11.26
C ALA A 57 12.81 -4.00 12.55
N LYS A 58 12.25 -5.00 13.24
CA LYS A 58 11.59 -4.80 14.54
C LYS A 58 12.54 -4.30 15.62
N ALA A 59 13.74 -4.88 15.68
CA ALA A 59 14.76 -4.49 16.65
C ALA A 59 15.24 -3.05 16.42
N ALA A 60 15.32 -2.62 15.16
CA ALA A 60 15.61 -1.24 14.78
C ALA A 60 14.43 -0.27 15.00
N GLY A 61 13.25 -0.79 15.37
CA GLY A 61 12.07 0.02 15.70
C GLY A 61 11.24 0.43 14.48
N TYR A 62 11.37 -0.25 13.35
CA TYR A 62 10.50 -0.01 12.21
C TYR A 62 9.09 -0.54 12.46
N SER A 63 8.10 0.16 11.89
CA SER A 63 6.70 -0.27 11.92
C SER A 63 6.45 -1.33 10.85
N MET A 64 5.65 -2.33 11.19
CA MET A 64 5.23 -3.41 10.28
C MET A 64 3.79 -3.18 9.81
N PRO A 65 3.43 -3.65 8.60
CA PRO A 65 4.31 -4.29 7.61
C PRO A 65 5.24 -3.30 6.89
N ILE A 66 6.43 -3.76 6.46
CA ILE A 66 7.33 -2.99 5.62
C ILE A 66 6.90 -3.19 4.17
N THR A 67 6.40 -2.14 3.52
CA THR A 67 5.91 -2.19 2.14
C THR A 67 6.99 -1.82 1.12
N SER A 68 6.72 -2.10 -0.15
CA SER A 68 7.58 -1.73 -1.29
C SER A 68 7.99 -0.25 -1.37
N ASP A 69 7.24 0.65 -0.75
CA ASP A 69 7.60 2.08 -0.65
C ASP A 69 8.82 2.32 0.26
N HIS A 70 9.13 1.39 1.16
CA HIS A 70 10.23 1.52 2.10
C HIS A 70 11.55 1.03 1.51
N TRP A 71 12.62 1.84 1.63
CA TRP A 71 13.95 1.51 1.09
C TRP A 71 14.52 0.17 1.60
N LEU A 72 14.14 -0.23 2.82
CA LEU A 72 14.56 -1.48 3.44
C LEU A 72 13.98 -2.71 2.73
N TYR A 73 12.82 -2.56 2.07
CA TYR A 73 12.09 -3.66 1.42
C TYR A 73 12.95 -4.46 0.44
N GLN A 74 13.81 -3.77 -0.32
CA GLN A 74 14.73 -4.38 -1.30
C GLN A 74 15.74 -5.34 -0.66
N TYR A 75 16.00 -5.19 0.64
CA TYR A 75 16.92 -6.03 1.42
C TYR A 75 16.17 -7.05 2.26
N MET A 76 14.84 -7.04 2.24
CA MET A 76 14.01 -7.93 3.02
C MET A 76 13.50 -9.09 2.16
N ASN A 77 13.20 -10.20 2.83
CA ASN A 77 12.64 -11.37 2.19
C ASN A 77 11.11 -11.33 2.29
N ASP A 78 10.47 -10.94 1.20
CA ASP A 78 9.03 -11.13 0.98
C ASP A 78 8.76 -12.60 0.62
N ARG A 79 8.07 -13.33 1.51
CA ARG A 79 7.91 -14.79 1.41
C ARG A 79 6.70 -15.18 0.58
N ASP A 80 5.70 -14.33 0.54
CA ASP A 80 4.40 -14.47 -0.12
C ASP A 80 4.28 -13.63 -1.40
N ASN A 81 5.25 -12.75 -1.66
CA ASN A 81 5.34 -11.90 -2.85
C ASN A 81 4.13 -10.97 -2.98
N ASP A 82 3.61 -10.51 -1.85
CA ASP A 82 2.45 -9.63 -1.77
C ASP A 82 2.83 -8.14 -1.74
N GLY A 83 4.13 -7.81 -1.66
CA GLY A 83 4.60 -6.44 -1.56
C GLY A 83 4.78 -5.93 -0.12
N MET A 84 4.63 -6.80 0.88
CA MET A 84 4.69 -6.50 2.30
C MET A 84 5.61 -7.48 3.04
N VAL A 85 6.38 -6.99 4.02
CA VAL A 85 7.22 -7.85 4.85
C VAL A 85 6.95 -7.60 6.32
N GLY A 86 6.55 -8.65 7.05
CA GLY A 86 6.35 -8.58 8.51
C GLY A 86 4.93 -8.82 9.01
N GLU A 87 4.08 -9.53 8.24
CA GLU A 87 2.79 -10.05 8.72
C GLU A 87 2.93 -11.13 9.81
#